data_AF-A0A7J8QQP1-F1
#
_entry.id   AF-A0A7J8QQP1-F1
#
_cell.length_a   1.000
_cell.length_b   1.000
_cell.length_c   1.000
_cell.angle_alpha   90.00
_cell.angle_beta   90.00
_cell.angle_gamma   90.00
#
_symmetry.space_group_name_H-M   'P 1'
#
loop_
_entity.id
_entity.type
_entity.pdbx_description
1 polymer ?
#
loop_
_entity_poly.entity_id
_entity_poly.type
_entity_poly.pdbx_seq_one_letter_code
_entity_poly.pdbx_strand_id
1 'polypeptide(L)'
;MSHKGKAIDAPATEDLDYLQPGSVVEVSHENNDCLRVWYTATIIERRPTSTNDERYVVQFTDIYQDKNSGTKLLLEYNSVDIRPLPPPLPPREFKAGDMVEAYYQNGWYEGEITLMLDNYNCMFQISSRFLLFGVNQLRHHRTWFNGDWIPPLNLYVTKSIWDEDLTDRMMEIDSNQLEWETDSGSAETSTAGTGNILEESDQKTKEEEFSEGERVEVANIDEDGFNQAWLAATIVKPVENNRYIIRYETLRTGNDT
;
A
#
# COMPACT_ATOMS: atom_id res chain seq x y z
N MET A 1 27.37 -58.78 24.14
CA MET A 1 26.27 -57.88 24.54
C MET A 1 26.10 -56.88 23.41
N SER A 2 25.03 -57.01 22.63
CA SER A 2 24.77 -56.18 21.45
C SER A 2 23.85 -55.04 21.88
N HIS A 3 24.36 -53.81 21.90
CA HIS A 3 23.53 -52.62 22.08
C HIS A 3 22.98 -52.22 20.71
N LYS A 4 21.74 -52.65 20.43
CA LYS A 4 20.91 -52.02 19.41
C LYS A 4 20.67 -50.57 19.83
N GLY A 5 21.28 -49.63 19.13
CA GLY A 5 20.96 -48.21 19.21
C GLY A 5 19.49 -48.02 18.84
N LYS A 6 18.72 -47.52 19.79
CA LYS A 6 17.33 -47.10 19.61
C LYS A 6 17.35 -45.88 18.69
N ALA A 7 16.57 -45.92 17.61
CA ALA A 7 16.31 -44.73 16.80
C ALA A 7 15.71 -43.67 17.72
N ILE A 8 16.42 -42.57 17.87
CA ILE A 8 15.91 -41.34 18.47
C ILE A 8 15.08 -40.68 17.38
N ASP A 9 13.75 -40.76 17.52
CA ASP A 9 12.87 -39.83 16.82
C ASP A 9 13.32 -38.42 17.18
N ALA A 10 13.70 -37.65 16.16
CA ALA A 10 13.84 -36.21 16.30
C ALA A 10 12.45 -35.65 16.64
N PRO A 11 12.33 -34.67 17.54
CA PRO A 11 11.04 -34.05 17.79
C PRO A 11 10.60 -33.33 16.52
N ALA A 12 9.50 -33.79 15.93
CA ALA A 12 8.79 -33.04 14.89
C ALA A 12 8.47 -31.66 15.49
N THR A 13 9.18 -30.65 15.01
CA THR A 13 8.88 -29.27 15.38
C THR A 13 7.67 -28.92 14.53
N GLU A 14 6.51 -28.71 15.17
CA GLU A 14 5.22 -28.39 14.52
C GLU A 14 5.27 -26.97 13.93
N ASP A 15 6.14 -26.75 12.94
CA ASP A 15 6.10 -25.51 12.17
C ASP A 15 4.83 -25.50 11.34
N LEU A 16 4.23 -24.31 11.25
CA LEU A 16 3.06 -24.06 10.42
C LEU A 16 3.32 -24.57 8.99
N ASP A 17 2.30 -25.15 8.34
CA ASP A 17 2.46 -25.81 7.04
C ASP A 17 3.14 -24.94 5.98
N TYR A 18 2.95 -23.61 6.02
CA TYR A 18 3.55 -22.66 5.09
C TYR A 18 5.03 -22.32 5.36
N LEU A 19 5.58 -22.75 6.50
CA LEU A 19 6.98 -22.54 6.89
C LEU A 19 7.86 -23.76 6.59
N GLN A 20 7.30 -24.81 6.00
CA GLN A 20 8.04 -26.01 5.63
C GLN A 20 8.94 -25.75 4.41
N PRO A 21 10.12 -26.38 4.29
CA PRO A 21 10.94 -26.35 3.08
C PRO A 21 10.14 -26.68 1.82
N GLY A 22 10.31 -25.86 0.78
CA GLY A 22 9.55 -25.92 -0.47
C GLY A 22 8.27 -25.08 -0.49
N SER A 23 7.82 -24.54 0.65
CA SER A 23 6.65 -23.66 0.70
C SER A 23 6.91 -22.33 0.00
N VAL A 24 5.94 -21.88 -0.79
CA VAL A 24 5.97 -20.55 -1.45
C VAL A 24 5.31 -19.53 -0.53
N VAL A 25 6.04 -18.47 -0.22
CA VAL A 25 5.69 -17.47 0.78
C VAL A 25 5.93 -16.06 0.23
N GLU A 26 5.44 -15.06 0.95
CA GLU A 26 5.87 -13.67 0.80
C GLU A 26 6.71 -13.25 2.01
N VAL A 27 7.81 -12.55 1.75
CA VAL A 27 8.70 -12.01 2.78
C VAL A 27 8.76 -10.49 2.69
N SER A 28 8.81 -9.84 3.84
CA SER A 28 8.99 -8.40 3.96
C SER A 28 10.25 -8.13 4.76
N HIS A 29 11.06 -7.17 4.33
CA HIS A 29 12.12 -6.67 5.19
C HIS A 29 11.52 -5.82 6.30
N GLU A 30 11.95 -6.02 7.55
CA GLU A 30 11.77 -5.03 8.59
C GLU A 30 12.68 -3.85 8.23
N ASN A 31 12.07 -2.76 7.78
CA ASN A 31 12.76 -1.49 7.72
C ASN A 31 11.82 -0.44 8.28
N ASN A 32 12.30 0.26 9.31
CA ASN A 32 11.61 1.40 9.87
C ASN A 32 11.33 2.41 8.75
N ASP A 33 10.05 2.76 8.64
CA ASP A 33 9.51 4.01 8.12
C ASP A 33 9.19 4.17 6.62
N CYS A 34 9.65 3.34 5.68
CA CYS A 34 9.55 3.76 4.27
C CYS A 34 8.55 3.04 3.35
N LEU A 35 8.13 1.80 3.57
CA LEU A 35 7.03 1.11 2.83
C LEU A 35 7.08 -0.38 3.17
N ARG A 36 5.96 -1.01 3.53
CA ARG A 36 5.89 -2.47 3.63
C ARG A 36 5.79 -3.06 2.22
N VAL A 37 6.83 -3.78 1.81
CA VAL A 37 6.92 -4.43 0.50
C VAL A 37 7.02 -5.93 0.68
N TRP A 38 6.19 -6.67 -0.04
CA TRP A 38 6.16 -8.13 0.00
C TRP A 38 6.76 -8.73 -1.26
N TYR A 39 7.75 -9.61 -1.09
CA TYR A 39 8.43 -10.29 -2.19
C TYR A 39 8.13 -11.79 -2.14
N THR A 40 7.81 -12.38 -3.30
CA THR A 40 7.56 -13.82 -3.38
C THR A 40 8.87 -14.60 -3.28
N ALA A 41 8.91 -15.58 -2.39
CA ALA A 41 10.08 -16.43 -2.13
C ALA A 41 9.66 -17.88 -1.84
N THR A 42 10.65 -18.78 -1.80
CA THR A 42 10.47 -20.18 -1.41
C THR A 42 11.31 -20.48 -0.18
N ILE A 43 10.73 -21.13 0.83
CA ILE A 43 11.49 -21.60 1.99
C ILE A 43 12.46 -22.69 1.55
N ILE A 44 13.75 -22.52 1.83
CA ILE A 44 14.79 -23.50 1.51
C ILE A 44 15.07 -24.38 2.71
N GLU A 45 15.26 -23.78 3.88
CA GLU A 45 15.52 -24.50 5.12
C GLU A 45 15.18 -23.64 6.34
N ARG A 46 14.87 -24.31 7.44
CA ARG A 46 14.82 -23.72 8.76
C ARG A 46 16.20 -23.81 9.42
N ARG A 47 16.66 -22.71 9.99
CA ARG A 47 17.88 -22.64 10.80
C ARG A 47 17.49 -22.48 12.27
N PRO A 48 17.54 -23.55 13.07
CA PRO A 48 17.33 -23.43 14.51
C PRO A 48 18.47 -22.59 15.11
N THR A 49 18.10 -21.61 15.92
CA THR A 49 19.06 -20.84 16.71
C THR A 49 19.04 -21.33 18.16
N SER A 50 20.04 -20.93 18.95
CA SER A 50 20.06 -21.22 20.41
C SER A 50 19.04 -20.38 21.18
N THR A 51 18.40 -19.41 20.53
CA THR A 51 17.26 -18.62 21.03
C THR A 51 15.97 -19.18 20.43
N ASN A 52 14.81 -18.78 20.96
CA ASN A 52 13.51 -19.15 20.35
C ASN A 52 13.24 -18.40 19.01
N ASP A 53 14.26 -17.79 18.40
CA ASP A 53 14.11 -17.08 17.13
C ASP A 53 14.26 -18.07 15.98
N GLU A 54 13.12 -18.48 15.44
CA GLU A 54 13.05 -19.33 14.27
C GLU A 54 13.42 -18.52 13.02
N ARG A 55 14.58 -18.86 12.44
CA ARG A 55 15.11 -18.23 11.24
C ARG A 55 14.89 -19.16 10.05
N TYR A 56 14.49 -18.59 8.93
CA TYR A 56 14.22 -19.30 7.70
C TYR A 56 15.07 -18.73 6.58
N VAL A 57 15.74 -19.61 5.84
CA VAL A 57 16.42 -19.22 4.61
C VAL A 57 15.41 -19.28 3.48
N VAL A 58 15.26 -18.17 2.78
CA VAL A 58 14.33 -18.08 1.65
C VAL A 58 15.11 -17.78 0.37
N GLN A 59 14.67 -18.35 -0.75
CA GLN A 59 15.14 -18.01 -2.09
C GLN A 59 14.09 -17.17 -2.79
N PHE A 60 14.47 -15.97 -3.24
CA PHE A 60 13.54 -15.07 -3.92
C PHE A 60 13.16 -15.60 -5.30
N THR A 61 11.92 -15.33 -5.72
CA THR A 61 11.42 -15.77 -7.02
C THR A 61 12.04 -14.96 -8.16
N ASP A 62 12.00 -13.62 -8.03
CA ASP A 62 12.34 -12.67 -9.11
C ASP A 62 13.51 -11.74 -8.72
N ILE A 63 14.21 -12.02 -7.63
CA ILE A 63 15.39 -11.27 -7.18
C ILE A 63 16.62 -12.14 -7.31
N TYR A 64 17.67 -11.57 -7.91
CA TYR A 64 18.89 -12.28 -8.30
C TYR A 64 20.09 -11.68 -7.58
N GLN A 65 20.95 -12.55 -7.04
CA GLN A 65 22.27 -12.17 -6.57
C GLN A 65 23.19 -11.86 -7.77
N ASP A 66 23.06 -12.65 -8.83
CA ASP A 66 23.72 -12.42 -10.11
C ASP A 66 22.75 -12.72 -11.25
N LYS A 67 22.34 -11.66 -11.95
CA LYS A 67 21.42 -11.75 -13.08
C LYS A 67 22.04 -12.48 -14.28
N ASN A 68 23.36 -12.46 -14.43
CA ASN A 68 24.03 -13.06 -15.59
C ASN A 68 24.07 -14.59 -15.48
N SER A 69 24.33 -15.12 -14.28
CA SER A 69 24.25 -16.57 -14.03
C SER A 69 22.84 -17.08 -13.77
N GLY A 70 21.87 -16.18 -13.53
CA GLY A 70 20.51 -16.56 -13.10
C GLY A 70 20.45 -17.02 -11.64
N THR A 71 21.48 -16.74 -10.85
CA THR A 71 21.54 -17.12 -9.43
C THR A 71 20.57 -16.25 -8.62
N LYS A 72 19.52 -16.88 -8.10
CA LYS A 72 18.51 -16.24 -7.24
C LYS A 72 19.11 -15.86 -5.89
N LEU A 73 18.66 -14.73 -5.34
CA LEU A 73 19.09 -14.25 -4.03
C LEU A 73 18.56 -15.18 -2.93
N LEU A 74 19.40 -15.47 -1.93
CA LEU A 74 18.99 -16.13 -0.69
C LEU A 74 19.26 -15.21 0.50
N LEU A 75 18.28 -15.08 1.40
CA LEU A 75 18.41 -14.32 2.65
C LEU A 75 17.73 -15.05 3.81
N GLU A 76 18.08 -14.67 5.03
CA GLU A 76 17.45 -15.16 6.25
C GLU A 76 16.39 -14.19 6.76
N TYR A 77 15.26 -14.73 7.22
CA TYR A 77 14.16 -13.98 7.80
C TYR A 77 13.67 -14.63 9.11
N ASN A 78 13.07 -13.81 9.98
CA ASN A 78 12.32 -14.32 11.12
C ASN A 78 10.93 -14.78 10.67
N SER A 79 10.30 -15.69 11.41
CA SER A 79 8.92 -16.14 11.12
C SER A 79 7.91 -15.00 11.01
N VAL A 80 8.08 -13.92 11.78
CA VAL A 80 7.19 -12.74 11.79
C VAL A 80 7.21 -11.93 10.49
N ASP A 81 8.29 -12.07 9.71
CA ASP A 81 8.49 -11.37 8.44
C ASP A 81 8.02 -12.19 7.23
N ILE A 82 7.44 -13.38 7.50
CA ILE A 82 7.04 -14.36 6.50
C ILE A 82 5.53 -14.60 6.60
N ARG A 83 4.85 -14.51 5.47
CA ARG A 83 3.43 -14.87 5.33
C ARG A 83 3.22 -15.85 4.18
N PRO A 84 2.17 -16.68 4.19
CA PRO A 84 1.78 -17.44 2.99
C PRO A 84 1.44 -16.50 1.82
N LEU A 85 1.21 -17.05 0.63
CA LEU A 85 0.60 -16.26 -0.45
C LEU A 85 -0.83 -15.86 -0.07
N PRO A 86 -1.27 -14.62 -0.37
CA PRO A 86 -2.65 -14.25 -0.16
C PRO A 86 -3.55 -15.11 -1.05
N PRO A 87 -4.68 -15.60 -0.52
CA PRO A 87 -5.59 -16.43 -1.27
C PRO A 87 -6.17 -15.65 -2.47
N PRO A 88 -6.42 -16.31 -3.61
CA PRO A 88 -7.05 -15.68 -4.76
C PRO A 88 -8.40 -15.06 -4.39
N LEU A 89 -8.63 -13.84 -4.85
CA LEU A 89 -9.90 -13.15 -4.68
C LEU A 89 -10.81 -13.39 -5.90
N PRO A 90 -12.13 -13.46 -5.72
CA PRO A 90 -13.04 -13.27 -6.83
C PRO A 90 -12.82 -11.88 -7.43
N PRO A 91 -13.05 -11.70 -8.75
CA PRO A 91 -12.94 -10.40 -9.39
C PRO A 91 -13.83 -9.39 -8.66
N ARG A 92 -13.23 -8.29 -8.21
CA ARG A 92 -13.94 -7.16 -7.62
C ARG A 92 -13.43 -5.88 -8.25
N GLU A 93 -14.34 -4.93 -8.41
CA GLU A 93 -14.00 -3.61 -8.91
C GLU A 93 -13.24 -2.81 -7.85
N PHE A 94 -12.20 -2.12 -8.30
CA PHE A 94 -11.46 -1.17 -7.50
C PHE A 94 -12.13 0.21 -7.56
N LYS A 95 -12.02 0.96 -6.47
CA LYS A 95 -12.47 2.35 -6.40
C LYS A 95 -11.47 3.24 -5.67
N ALA A 96 -11.61 4.55 -5.85
CA ALA A 96 -10.87 5.51 -5.05
C ALA A 96 -11.17 5.31 -3.55
N GLY A 97 -10.12 5.41 -2.72
CA GLY A 97 -10.12 5.10 -1.29
C GLY A 97 -9.82 3.63 -0.94
N ASP A 98 -9.74 2.72 -1.92
CA ASP A 98 -9.38 1.34 -1.62
C ASP A 98 -7.89 1.20 -1.29
N MET A 99 -7.59 0.55 -0.17
CA MET A 99 -6.24 0.09 0.17
C MET A 99 -5.90 -1.16 -0.65
N VAL A 100 -4.80 -1.08 -1.39
CA VAL A 100 -4.36 -2.11 -2.34
C VAL A 100 -2.86 -2.36 -2.22
N GLU A 101 -2.41 -3.47 -2.79
CA GLU A 101 -1.01 -3.74 -3.06
C GLU A 101 -0.80 -3.74 -4.57
N ALA A 102 0.16 -2.95 -5.06
CA ALA A 102 0.53 -2.85 -6.47
C ALA A 102 1.80 -3.66 -6.77
N TYR A 103 1.78 -4.46 -7.83
CA TYR A 103 2.98 -5.18 -8.27
C TYR A 103 3.88 -4.27 -9.10
N TYR A 104 5.05 -3.95 -8.53
CA TYR A 104 6.05 -3.06 -9.12
C TYR A 104 7.44 -3.56 -8.75
N GLN A 105 8.43 -3.45 -9.64
CA GLN A 105 9.83 -3.85 -9.36
C GLN A 105 9.99 -5.19 -8.61
N ASN A 106 9.22 -6.21 -9.01
CA ASN A 106 9.23 -7.56 -8.47
C ASN A 106 8.71 -7.72 -7.02
N GLY A 107 8.03 -6.70 -6.49
CA GLY A 107 7.42 -6.71 -5.16
C GLY A 107 5.99 -6.19 -5.17
N TRP A 108 5.25 -6.50 -4.11
CA TRP A 108 3.92 -5.97 -3.83
C TRP A 108 4.03 -4.83 -2.84
N TYR A 109 3.68 -3.63 -3.30
CA TYR A 109 3.79 -2.40 -2.56
C TYR A 109 2.43 -1.96 -2.04
N GLU A 110 2.30 -1.76 -0.74
CA GLU A 110 1.08 -1.25 -0.12
C GLU A 110 0.85 0.24 -0.45
N GLY A 111 -0.40 0.61 -0.72
CA GLY A 111 -0.81 1.98 -0.94
C GLY A 111 -2.31 2.13 -1.18
N GLU A 112 -2.73 3.33 -1.59
CA GLU A 112 -4.14 3.70 -1.75
C GLU A 112 -4.45 4.09 -3.19
N ILE A 113 -5.61 3.68 -3.70
CA ILE A 113 -6.13 4.24 -4.95
C ILE A 113 -6.70 5.62 -4.68
N THR A 114 -6.09 6.67 -5.21
CA THR A 114 -6.55 8.05 -4.98
C THR A 114 -7.50 8.56 -6.06
N LEU A 115 -7.48 7.92 -7.23
CA LEU A 115 -8.36 8.26 -8.33
C LEU A 115 -8.49 7.11 -9.34
N MET A 116 -9.71 6.84 -9.78
CA MET A 116 -9.96 6.01 -10.98
C MET A 116 -9.92 6.90 -12.22
N LEU A 117 -9.06 6.56 -13.18
CA LEU A 117 -8.94 7.32 -14.43
C LEU A 117 -9.86 6.78 -15.53
N ASP A 118 -10.03 5.46 -15.53
CA ASP A 118 -10.96 4.68 -16.34
C ASP A 118 -11.10 3.28 -15.69
N ASN A 119 -11.77 2.34 -16.36
CA ASN A 119 -11.98 0.98 -15.83
C ASN A 119 -10.71 0.12 -15.78
N TYR A 120 -9.61 0.58 -16.37
CA TYR A 120 -8.36 -0.17 -16.50
C TYR A 120 -7.18 0.49 -15.78
N ASN A 121 -7.26 1.79 -15.49
CA ASN A 121 -6.14 2.56 -14.95
C ASN A 121 -6.57 3.40 -13.74
N CYS A 122 -5.68 3.50 -12.76
CA CYS A 122 -5.89 4.32 -11.58
C CYS A 122 -4.60 5.02 -11.12
N MET A 123 -4.76 6.11 -10.37
CA MET A 123 -3.68 6.75 -9.64
C MET A 123 -3.53 6.09 -8.28
N PHE A 124 -2.36 5.53 -8.03
CA PHE A 124 -1.98 4.84 -6.79
C PHE A 124 -0.99 5.71 -6.01
N GLN A 125 -1.29 5.95 -4.75
CA GLN A 125 -0.40 6.67 -3.85
C GLN A 125 0.36 5.69 -2.97
N ILE A 126 1.67 5.88 -2.90
CA ILE A 126 2.59 5.12 -2.08
C ILE A 126 3.51 6.07 -1.32
N SER A 127 3.36 6.13 0.00
CA SER A 127 3.96 7.19 0.83
C SER A 127 3.63 8.58 0.23
N SER A 128 4.63 9.38 -0.12
CA SER A 128 4.49 10.71 -0.75
C SER A 128 4.44 10.67 -2.29
N ARG A 129 4.53 9.50 -2.93
CA ARG A 129 4.60 9.36 -4.39
C ARG A 129 3.26 8.94 -5.00
N PHE A 130 2.97 9.45 -6.19
CA PHE A 130 1.81 9.05 -7.01
C PHE A 130 2.29 8.34 -8.27
N LEU A 131 1.72 7.18 -8.56
CA LEU A 131 2.09 6.32 -9.68
C LEU A 131 0.84 5.87 -10.45
N LEU A 132 0.96 5.79 -11.77
CA LEU A 132 -0.09 5.26 -12.64
C LEU A 132 0.04 3.73 -12.72
N PHE A 133 -1.03 3.01 -12.37
CA PHE A 133 -1.08 1.54 -12.49
C PHE A 133 -2.30 1.08 -13.27
N GLY A 134 -2.13 -0.04 -13.97
CA GLY A 134 -3.24 -0.83 -14.46
C GLY A 134 -3.91 -1.60 -13.31
N VAL A 135 -5.24 -1.69 -13.30
CA VAL A 135 -6.01 -2.42 -12.28
C VAL A 135 -5.62 -3.90 -12.20
N ASN A 136 -5.10 -4.48 -13.28
CA ASN A 136 -4.59 -5.86 -13.34
C ASN A 136 -3.25 -6.06 -12.62
N GLN A 137 -2.57 -4.98 -12.25
CA GLN A 137 -1.35 -5.00 -11.44
C GLN A 137 -1.65 -4.84 -9.95
N LEU A 138 -2.93 -4.69 -9.58
CA LEU A 138 -3.35 -4.48 -8.21
C LEU A 138 -3.97 -5.73 -7.62
N ARG A 139 -3.85 -5.85 -6.30
CA ARG A 139 -4.68 -6.74 -5.48
C ARG A 139 -5.13 -5.99 -4.23
N HIS A 140 -6.26 -6.36 -3.64
CA HIS A 140 -6.67 -5.76 -2.38
C HIS A 140 -5.66 -6.07 -1.27
N HIS A 141 -5.33 -5.06 -0.46
CA HIS A 141 -4.42 -5.21 0.66
C HIS A 141 -5.02 -6.16 1.71
N ARG A 142 -4.17 -7.00 2.31
CA ARG A 142 -4.52 -7.86 3.43
C ARG A 142 -3.36 -7.97 4.42
N THR A 143 -3.72 -8.13 5.67
CA THR A 143 -2.79 -8.41 6.77
C THR A 143 -2.82 -9.89 7.11
N TRP A 144 -1.65 -10.51 7.21
CA TRP A 144 -1.51 -11.86 7.79
C TRP A 144 -1.27 -11.69 9.29
N PHE A 145 -2.17 -12.20 10.12
CA PHE A 145 -2.09 -12.05 11.56
C PHE A 145 -2.61 -13.30 12.26
N ASN A 146 -1.80 -13.86 13.17
CA ASN A 146 -2.14 -15.03 13.99
C ASN A 146 -2.69 -16.25 13.20
N GLY A 147 -2.17 -16.49 11.99
CA GLY A 147 -2.59 -17.63 11.17
C GLY A 147 -3.79 -17.36 10.27
N ASP A 148 -4.31 -16.14 10.25
CA ASP A 148 -5.47 -15.76 9.44
C ASP A 148 -5.18 -14.55 8.54
N TRP A 149 -5.84 -14.53 7.38
CA TRP A 149 -5.87 -13.37 6.48
C TRP A 149 -6.98 -12.40 6.89
N ILE A 150 -6.61 -11.15 7.07
CA ILE A 150 -7.53 -10.07 7.44
C ILE A 150 -7.59 -9.04 6.31
N PRO A 151 -8.81 -8.67 5.85
CA PRO A 151 -10.09 -9.29 6.17
C PRO A 151 -10.24 -10.70 5.56
N PRO A 152 -11.04 -11.59 6.19
CA PRO A 152 -11.28 -12.94 5.70
C PRO A 152 -11.98 -12.94 4.34
N LEU A 153 -11.74 -14.01 3.57
CA LEU A 153 -12.32 -14.23 2.22
C LEU A 153 -13.85 -14.04 2.16
N ASN A 154 -14.56 -14.49 3.20
CA ASN A 154 -16.03 -14.57 3.18
C ASN A 154 -16.74 -13.22 3.38
N LEU A 155 -16.08 -12.20 3.96
CA LEU A 155 -16.69 -10.87 4.13
C LEU A 155 -16.97 -10.18 2.79
N TYR A 156 -16.26 -10.56 1.73
CA TYR A 156 -16.46 -10.02 0.40
C TYR A 156 -17.64 -10.67 -0.35
N VAL A 157 -17.97 -11.92 -0.02
CA VAL A 157 -19.15 -12.62 -0.57
C VAL A 157 -20.44 -12.07 0.05
N THR A 158 -20.42 -11.74 1.35
CA THR A 158 -21.60 -11.18 2.01
C THR A 158 -21.87 -9.73 1.57
N LYS A 159 -20.84 -8.92 1.30
CA LYS A 159 -21.05 -7.52 0.89
C LYS A 159 -21.69 -7.39 -0.50
N SER A 160 -21.28 -8.22 -1.46
CA SER A 160 -21.91 -8.26 -2.79
C SER A 160 -23.37 -8.75 -2.77
N ILE A 161 -23.75 -9.57 -1.79
CA ILE A 161 -25.12 -10.05 -1.61
C ILE A 161 -26.01 -8.97 -0.95
N TRP A 162 -25.45 -8.08 -0.13
CA TRP A 162 -26.23 -7.10 0.64
C TRP A 162 -26.42 -5.76 -0.09
N ASP A 163 -25.66 -5.51 -1.16
CA ASP A 163 -25.79 -4.30 -1.98
C ASP A 163 -26.99 -4.36 -2.95
N GLU A 164 -27.59 -5.53 -3.21
CA GLU A 164 -28.76 -5.66 -4.11
C GLU A 164 -30.13 -5.60 -3.40
N ASP A 165 -30.23 -5.84 -2.08
CA ASP A 165 -31.53 -6.12 -1.41
C ASP A 165 -31.99 -5.05 -0.38
N LEU A 166 -31.21 -3.98 -0.16
CA LEU A 166 -31.49 -2.99 0.91
C LEU A 166 -32.04 -1.63 0.45
N THR A 167 -32.16 -1.36 -0.85
CA THR A 167 -32.81 -0.13 -1.34
C THR A 167 -34.31 -0.09 -1.05
N ASP A 168 -34.94 -1.24 -0.81
CA ASP A 168 -36.40 -1.36 -0.59
C ASP A 168 -36.82 -1.30 0.89
N ARG A 169 -35.86 -1.17 1.84
CA ARG A 169 -36.14 -1.17 3.29
C ARG A 169 -35.72 0.08 4.06
N MET A 170 -35.08 1.07 3.42
CA MET A 170 -34.58 2.25 4.13
C MET A 170 -35.56 3.43 4.24
N MET A 171 -36.81 3.29 3.77
CA MET A 171 -37.91 4.20 4.12
C MET A 171 -38.73 3.61 5.27
N GLU A 172 -38.27 3.79 6.51
CA GLU A 172 -39.10 3.92 7.72
C GLU A 172 -38.19 3.92 8.97
N ILE A 173 -37.60 5.07 9.28
CA ILE A 173 -37.21 5.39 10.67
C ILE A 173 -37.82 6.74 10.99
N ASP A 174 -38.77 6.70 11.93
CA ASP A 174 -39.61 7.79 12.40
C ASP A 174 -38.77 8.86 13.13
N SER A 175 -38.98 10.13 12.80
CA SER A 175 -38.12 11.25 13.19
C SER A 175 -38.38 11.79 14.60
N ASN A 176 -38.96 10.99 15.49
CA ASN A 176 -39.30 11.42 16.85
C ASN A 176 -38.72 10.47 17.91
N GLN A 177 -37.42 10.59 18.20
CA GLN A 177 -36.85 10.43 19.54
C GLN A 177 -35.34 10.67 19.52
N LEU A 178 -34.91 11.90 19.81
CA LEU A 178 -33.67 12.17 20.54
C LEU A 178 -33.71 13.60 21.11
N GLU A 179 -34.26 13.73 22.32
CA GLU A 179 -34.10 14.93 23.14
C GLU A 179 -32.72 14.90 23.81
N TRP A 180 -32.00 16.02 23.76
CA TRP A 180 -30.83 16.27 24.60
C TRP A 180 -31.03 17.61 25.30
N GLU A 181 -31.09 17.54 26.63
CA GLU A 181 -31.23 18.70 27.51
C GLU A 181 -29.96 19.55 27.49
N THR A 182 -30.12 20.86 27.30
CA THR A 182 -29.07 21.86 27.45
C THR A 182 -29.18 22.53 28.82
N ASP A 183 -28.16 22.37 29.65
CA ASP A 183 -27.98 23.15 30.88
C ASP A 183 -27.16 24.42 30.62
N SER A 184 -27.51 25.46 31.36
CA SER A 184 -27.18 26.86 31.19
C SER A 184 -26.23 27.36 32.28
N GLY A 185 -25.34 28.30 31.95
CA GLY A 185 -24.48 28.97 32.92
C GLY A 185 -23.69 30.15 32.35
N SER A 186 -24.29 31.34 32.46
CA SER A 186 -23.84 32.73 32.20
C SER A 186 -22.50 33.14 32.87
N ALA A 187 -21.78 34.25 32.58
CA ALA A 187 -22.15 35.59 32.14
C ALA A 187 -20.92 36.47 31.70
N GLU A 188 -21.11 37.34 30.69
CA GLU A 188 -20.88 38.82 30.65
C GLU A 188 -19.49 39.44 30.99
N THR A 189 -18.97 40.57 30.45
CA THR A 189 -19.30 41.65 29.47
C THR A 189 -17.93 42.28 29.04
N SER A 190 -17.78 43.00 27.91
CA SER A 190 -17.84 44.47 27.82
C SER A 190 -17.14 45.00 26.54
N THR A 191 -17.28 46.30 26.27
CA THR A 191 -17.46 46.97 24.97
C THR A 191 -16.26 47.79 24.45
N ALA A 192 -16.24 48.02 23.12
CA ALA A 192 -15.66 49.13 22.33
C ALA A 192 -14.19 49.11 21.87
N GLY A 193 -14.00 49.38 20.56
CA GLY A 193 -12.72 49.77 19.95
C GLY A 193 -12.80 49.93 18.42
N THR A 194 -12.82 51.18 17.97
CA THR A 194 -12.90 51.68 16.59
C THR A 194 -11.58 51.54 15.80
N GLY A 195 -11.64 51.25 14.49
CA GLY A 195 -10.82 51.95 13.48
C GLY A 195 -9.77 51.17 12.65
N ASN A 196 -9.99 51.25 11.32
CA ASN A 196 -9.03 51.34 10.20
C ASN A 196 -8.50 50.07 9.51
N ILE A 197 -9.08 49.83 8.31
CA ILE A 197 -8.42 49.81 6.98
C ILE A 197 -6.92 49.51 6.99
N LEU A 198 -6.55 48.35 6.43
CA LEU A 198 -5.56 48.21 5.37
C LEU A 198 -5.97 46.98 4.54
N GLU A 199 -6.37 47.24 3.29
CA GLU A 199 -6.54 46.24 2.26
C GLU A 199 -5.16 45.63 1.95
N GLU A 200 -4.92 44.37 2.33
CA GLU A 200 -3.92 43.56 1.66
C GLU A 200 -4.62 42.84 0.51
N SER A 201 -4.21 43.23 -0.69
CA SER A 201 -4.68 42.70 -1.95
C SER A 201 -4.62 41.18 -1.98
N ASP A 202 -5.78 40.53 -1.97
CA ASP A 202 -5.99 39.19 -2.50
C ASP A 202 -5.67 39.22 -4.01
N GLN A 203 -4.38 39.23 -4.35
CA GLN A 203 -3.94 38.71 -5.63
C GLN A 203 -4.04 37.19 -5.53
N LYS A 204 -5.28 36.72 -5.65
CA LYS A 204 -5.57 35.37 -6.12
C LYS A 204 -4.91 35.26 -7.49
N THR A 205 -3.65 34.82 -7.52
CA THR A 205 -2.99 34.32 -8.72
C THR A 205 -3.97 33.37 -9.37
N LYS A 206 -4.44 33.71 -10.57
CA LYS A 206 -5.12 32.74 -11.42
C LYS A 206 -4.17 31.55 -11.50
N GLU A 207 -4.56 30.43 -10.92
CA GLU A 207 -3.91 29.15 -11.21
C GLU A 207 -4.10 28.96 -12.71
N GLU A 208 -3.03 29.14 -13.48
CA GLU A 208 -3.03 28.84 -14.90
C GLU A 208 -3.21 27.33 -15.02
N GLU A 209 -4.38 26.90 -15.50
CA GLU A 209 -4.64 25.49 -15.76
C GLU A 209 -3.77 25.03 -16.94
N PHE A 210 -2.94 24.02 -16.72
CA PHE A 210 -2.05 23.50 -17.76
C PHE A 210 -2.82 22.64 -18.76
N SER A 211 -2.47 22.75 -20.04
CA SER A 211 -3.12 21.99 -21.11
C SER A 211 -2.42 20.65 -21.40
N GLU A 212 -3.14 19.67 -21.92
CA GLU A 212 -2.54 18.43 -22.42
C GLU A 212 -1.46 18.73 -23.48
N GLY A 213 -0.28 18.11 -23.34
CA GLY A 213 0.89 18.33 -24.18
C GLY A 213 1.78 19.50 -23.74
N GLU A 214 1.40 20.26 -22.73
CA GLU A 214 2.21 21.36 -22.21
C GLU A 214 3.46 20.86 -21.48
N ARG A 215 4.59 21.54 -21.69
CA ARG A 215 5.84 21.24 -20.98
C ARG A 215 5.87 22.01 -19.66
N VAL A 216 6.13 21.30 -18.58
CA VAL A 216 6.19 21.84 -17.21
C VAL A 216 7.45 21.33 -16.50
N GLU A 217 7.87 22.03 -15.46
CA GLU A 217 8.87 21.51 -14.52
C GLU A 217 8.18 21.13 -13.23
N VAL A 218 8.46 19.93 -12.74
CA VAL A 218 7.80 19.38 -11.55
C VAL A 218 8.83 19.22 -10.46
N ALA A 219 8.56 19.86 -9.32
CA ALA A 219 9.38 19.72 -8.14
C ALA A 219 9.30 18.29 -7.60
N ASN A 220 10.42 17.58 -7.63
CA ASN A 220 10.60 16.37 -6.85
C ASN A 220 11.00 16.79 -5.44
N ILE A 221 10.10 16.58 -4.48
CA ILE A 221 10.30 16.89 -3.07
C ILE A 221 10.71 15.57 -2.41
N ASP A 222 11.97 15.46 -1.98
CA ASP A 222 12.39 14.35 -1.14
C ASP A 222 11.69 14.41 0.23
N GLU A 223 11.65 13.29 0.97
CA GLU A 223 10.92 13.14 2.25
C GLU A 223 11.31 14.20 3.31
N ASP A 224 12.51 14.75 3.23
CA ASP A 224 12.99 15.79 4.15
C ASP A 224 12.65 17.23 3.70
N GLY A 225 12.07 17.43 2.50
CA GLY A 225 11.69 18.75 1.99
C GLY A 225 12.85 19.68 1.58
N PHE A 226 14.11 19.26 1.78
CA PHE A 226 15.30 20.08 1.54
C PHE A 226 15.91 19.92 0.14
N ASN A 227 15.67 18.78 -0.53
CA ASN A 227 16.13 18.57 -1.91
C ASN A 227 14.95 18.82 -2.85
N GLN A 228 14.93 20.01 -3.45
CA GLN A 228 14.00 20.34 -4.52
C GLN A 228 14.75 20.24 -5.85
N ALA A 229 14.55 19.14 -6.55
CA ALA A 229 14.98 19.01 -7.94
C ALA A 229 13.79 19.32 -8.85
N TRP A 230 13.95 20.24 -9.79
CA TRP A 230 12.95 20.50 -10.83
C TRP A 230 13.23 19.57 -12.00
N LEU A 231 12.26 18.71 -12.32
CA LEU A 231 12.37 17.75 -13.41
C LEU A 231 11.43 18.14 -14.55
N ALA A 232 11.98 18.25 -15.76
CA ALA A 232 11.18 18.51 -16.95
C ALA A 232 10.19 17.35 -17.19
N ALA A 233 8.93 17.71 -17.44
CA ALA A 233 7.85 16.79 -17.72
C ALA A 233 6.88 17.39 -18.74
N THR A 234 6.05 16.53 -19.33
CA THR A 234 4.94 16.94 -20.19
C THR A 234 3.62 16.56 -19.53
N ILE A 235 2.64 17.47 -19.53
CA ILE A 235 1.26 17.18 -19.11
C ILE A 235 0.67 16.15 -20.08
N VAL A 236 0.34 14.98 -19.55
CA VAL A 236 -0.36 13.93 -20.29
C VAL A 236 -1.86 14.15 -20.26
N LYS A 237 -2.41 14.57 -19.12
CA LYS A 237 -3.81 15.01 -19.02
C LYS A 237 -4.08 15.74 -17.71
N PRO A 238 -4.97 16.75 -17.72
CA PRO A 238 -5.53 17.30 -16.49
C PRO A 238 -6.40 16.27 -15.78
N VAL A 239 -6.48 16.41 -14.46
CA VAL A 239 -7.22 15.55 -13.54
C VAL A 239 -7.99 16.45 -12.57
N GLU A 240 -9.05 15.90 -11.95
CA GLU A 240 -9.82 16.63 -10.93
C GLU A 240 -8.93 17.15 -9.78
N ASN A 241 -9.33 18.32 -9.25
CA ASN A 241 -8.68 19.08 -8.17
C ASN A 241 -7.28 19.63 -8.51
N ASN A 242 -7.12 20.26 -9.69
CA ASN A 242 -5.88 20.90 -10.15
C ASN A 242 -4.66 19.95 -10.11
N ARG A 243 -4.91 18.65 -10.34
CA ARG A 243 -3.88 17.62 -10.46
C ARG A 243 -3.65 17.31 -11.93
N TYR A 244 -2.46 16.85 -12.27
CA TYR A 244 -2.08 16.53 -13.63
C TYR A 244 -1.35 15.20 -13.66
N ILE A 245 -1.67 14.36 -14.65
CA ILE A 245 -0.78 13.25 -14.99
C ILE A 245 0.33 13.83 -15.84
N ILE A 246 1.56 13.58 -15.42
CA ILE A 246 2.76 14.07 -16.07
C ILE A 246 3.60 12.90 -16.55
N ARG A 247 4.39 13.13 -17.59
CA ARG A 247 5.43 12.20 -18.04
C ARG A 247 6.77 12.90 -17.93
N TYR A 248 7.65 12.39 -17.07
CA TYR A 248 9.01 12.92 -16.96
C TYR A 248 9.78 12.71 -18.26
N GLU A 249 10.57 13.70 -18.64
CA GLU A 249 11.54 13.60 -19.71
C GLU A 249 12.76 12.83 -19.18
N THR A 250 12.96 11.60 -19.65
CA THR A 250 14.19 10.87 -19.33
C THR A 250 15.38 11.66 -19.87
N LEU A 251 16.32 12.01 -18.99
CA LEU A 251 17.64 12.49 -19.39
C LEU A 251 18.22 11.48 -20.38
N ARG A 252 18.31 11.86 -21.66
CA ARG A 252 19.18 11.15 -22.60
C ARG A 252 20.58 11.28 -22.01
N THR A 253 21.08 10.21 -21.40
CA THR A 253 22.53 10.06 -21.24
C THR A 253 23.07 10.04 -22.65
N GLY A 254 23.64 11.15 -23.10
CA GLY A 254 24.35 11.23 -24.37
C GLY A 254 25.57 10.32 -24.32
N ASN A 255 25.36 9.04 -24.57
CA ASN A 255 26.37 8.17 -25.16
C ASN A 255 26.07 8.13 -26.65
N ASP A 256 26.36 9.23 -27.33
CA ASP A 256 26.62 9.22 -28.76
C ASP A 256 28.11 9.48 -28.97
N THR A 257 28.77 8.41 -29.44
CA THR A 257 30.13 8.26 -30.00
C THR A 257 31.35 8.36 -29.09
#